data_AF-D4ARQ6-F1
#
_entry.id   AF-D4ARQ6-F1
#
_cell.length_a   1.000
_cell.length_b   1.000
_cell.length_c   1.000
_cell.angle_alpha   90.00
_cell.angle_beta   90.00
_cell.angle_gamma   90.00
#
_symmetry.space_group_name_H-M   'P 1'
#
loop_
_entity.id
_entity.type
_entity.pdbx_description
1 polymer ?
#
loop_
_entity_poly.entity_id
_entity_poly.type
_entity_poly.pdbx_seq_one_letter_code
_entity_poly.pdbx_strand_id
1 'polypeptide(L)'
;MLLEDQRFIHEDLERLEQGISDRVAEEPRNMSPANHRYGQNQIRERLLRDHQVARFLNRIQEQSQRLLDIYEDANGLRAKEIQSLTVGDPMDEFYKHLEEIKDFHRRYPNEPVENLEKAYRQGSGENDAAIQEIENMFTGEESLGQFFDLTKLHELYLNLPGVKRLTYLQYLDLFDTFTQPELPVKRANKLTDQYFNYVGELAAYLEGFIKRSNPLEPLDELFASFDAEFAELWEAKKLPGWTEESQSKNGTGPKTEGTGEGIWCADCEKEFTNENVYKNHLKGKKHIRAAEAKKANGDSETQQSQSEKSKDALVCGLKERAVAEREHRISSLAKALKEERQATRVNVERKQGMTERERQMELDALFADTGDKGPGKRRDSESESDNDEKVYNPLKLPLAWDGKPIPYWLYKLHGLGVEFSCEICGNFVYMGRRAFDKHFSEARHIYGLRCLGITQQTSLFREITKIDEALRLWETLEKERKHERDIKENVVQMEDAEGNVMPERIYLEYVSLTRYTTLLRHPLFSFFTSLTVFKQFAKTRHFVSEHVHIFVTVSLLPIKFRVYDTLLHPDILLRSPFNLNRQRYKGNPLRGLSSAMLAVAMLAI
;
A
#
# COMPACT_ATOMS: atom_id res chain seq x y z
N MET A 1 5.81 -19.76 -49.08
CA MET A 1 6.78 -19.00 -49.88
C MET A 1 7.72 -18.36 -48.89
N LEU A 2 8.98 -18.78 -48.83
CA LEU A 2 9.90 -18.41 -47.75
C LEU A 2 10.18 -16.91 -47.73
N LEU A 3 10.20 -16.25 -48.90
CA LEU A 3 10.41 -14.80 -48.97
C LEU A 3 9.23 -14.00 -48.40
N GLU A 4 8.00 -14.49 -48.59
CA GLU A 4 6.82 -13.90 -47.95
C GLU A 4 6.82 -14.15 -46.45
N ASP A 5 7.20 -15.34 -46.01
CA ASP A 5 7.36 -15.64 -44.59
C ASP A 5 8.41 -14.70 -43.95
N GLN A 6 9.53 -14.43 -44.64
CA GLN A 6 10.52 -13.44 -44.17
C GLN A 6 9.91 -12.04 -44.09
N ARG A 7 9.19 -11.58 -45.12
CA ARG A 7 8.54 -10.27 -45.14
C ARG A 7 7.52 -10.15 -44.00
N PHE A 8 6.70 -11.18 -43.82
CA PHE A 8 5.68 -11.24 -42.77
C PHE A 8 6.32 -11.18 -41.38
N ILE A 9 7.39 -11.94 -41.13
CA ILE A 9 8.08 -11.92 -39.84
C ILE A 9 8.70 -10.54 -39.57
N HIS A 10 9.34 -9.91 -40.56
CA HIS A 10 9.85 -8.54 -40.42
C HIS A 10 8.73 -7.54 -40.10
N GLU A 11 7.60 -7.63 -40.79
CA GLU A 11 6.42 -6.80 -40.51
C GLU A 11 5.90 -7.06 -39.08
N ASP A 12 5.79 -8.32 -38.65
CA ASP A 12 5.35 -8.70 -37.30
C ASP A 12 6.27 -8.12 -36.22
N LEU A 13 7.59 -8.20 -36.42
CA LEU A 13 8.59 -7.61 -35.52
C LEU A 13 8.42 -6.08 -35.42
N GLU A 14 8.30 -5.37 -36.54
CA GLU A 14 8.09 -3.91 -36.53
C GLU A 14 6.77 -3.54 -35.81
N ARG A 15 5.69 -4.32 -36.00
CA ARG A 15 4.41 -4.05 -35.32
C ARG A 15 4.47 -4.37 -33.83
N LEU A 16 5.19 -5.41 -33.41
CA LEU A 16 5.42 -5.72 -32.00
C LEU A 16 6.25 -4.61 -31.33
N GLU A 17 7.31 -4.13 -31.98
CA GLU A 17 8.13 -3.01 -31.49
C GLU A 17 7.32 -1.71 -31.35
N GLN A 18 6.46 -1.41 -32.34
CA GLN A 18 5.53 -0.29 -32.24
C GLN A 18 4.54 -0.47 -31.08
N GLY A 19 3.98 -1.68 -30.93
CA GLY A 19 3.04 -2.00 -29.86
C GLY A 19 3.65 -1.90 -28.46
N ILE A 20 4.94 -2.21 -28.30
CA ILE A 20 5.71 -1.97 -27.07
C ILE A 20 5.92 -0.46 -26.89
N SER A 21 6.35 0.24 -27.94
CA SER A 21 6.63 1.68 -27.89
C SER A 21 5.41 2.49 -27.47
N ASP A 22 4.23 2.15 -28.00
CA ASP A 22 2.96 2.79 -27.64
C ASP A 22 2.62 2.60 -26.16
N ARG A 23 2.78 1.38 -25.64
CA ARG A 23 2.54 1.03 -24.22
C ARG A 23 3.49 1.75 -23.26
N VAL A 24 4.75 1.88 -23.64
CA VAL A 24 5.75 2.62 -22.85
C VAL A 24 5.47 4.13 -22.92
N ALA A 25 5.03 4.65 -24.07
CA ALA A 25 4.72 6.07 -24.24
C ALA A 25 3.48 6.53 -23.46
N GLU A 26 2.50 5.63 -23.25
CA GLU A 26 1.31 5.87 -22.44
C GLU A 26 1.62 6.05 -20.95
N GLU A 27 2.85 5.76 -20.49
CA GLU A 27 3.23 5.93 -19.09
C GLU A 27 2.98 7.38 -18.63
N PRO A 28 2.01 7.62 -17.72
CA PRO A 28 1.75 8.95 -17.25
C PRO A 28 2.96 9.40 -16.43
N ARG A 29 3.58 10.52 -16.82
CA ARG A 29 4.66 11.24 -16.10
C ARG A 29 4.33 11.59 -14.63
N ASN A 30 3.12 11.25 -14.17
CA ASN A 30 2.61 11.45 -12.82
C ASN A 30 2.76 10.20 -11.93
N MET A 31 3.38 9.10 -12.38
CA MET A 31 3.86 7.99 -11.54
C MET A 31 5.09 8.38 -10.70
N SER A 32 5.10 9.60 -10.13
CA SER A 32 6.11 9.93 -9.14
C SER A 32 5.87 9.09 -7.88
N PRO A 33 6.89 8.39 -7.35
CA PRO A 33 6.76 7.61 -6.11
C PRO A 33 6.27 8.42 -4.90
N ALA A 34 6.29 9.76 -5.00
CA ALA A 34 5.96 10.71 -3.96
C ALA A 34 4.45 10.89 -3.70
N ASN A 35 3.56 10.35 -4.54
CA ASN A 35 2.11 10.52 -4.38
C ASN A 35 1.44 9.21 -3.97
N HIS A 36 1.64 8.82 -2.71
CA HIS A 36 1.09 7.63 -2.02
C HIS A 36 -0.45 7.55 -1.92
N ARG A 37 -1.19 8.34 -2.71
CA ARG A 37 -2.64 8.48 -2.62
C ARG A 37 -3.37 7.98 -3.87
N TYR A 38 -2.78 7.02 -4.57
CA TYR A 38 -3.40 6.35 -5.70
C TYR A 38 -3.32 4.83 -5.52
N GLY A 39 -4.50 4.20 -5.60
CA GLY A 39 -4.77 2.85 -5.13
C GLY A 39 -4.40 1.72 -6.08
N GLN A 40 -4.81 0.51 -5.69
CA GLN A 40 -4.62 -0.80 -6.34
C GLN A 40 -4.79 -0.77 -7.88
N ASN A 41 -5.64 0.11 -8.40
CA ASN A 41 -5.82 0.35 -9.84
C ASN A 41 -4.52 0.72 -10.58
N GLN A 42 -3.63 1.53 -10.00
CA GLN A 42 -2.37 1.88 -10.67
C GLN A 42 -1.40 0.70 -10.77
N ILE A 43 -1.35 -0.13 -9.73
CA ILE A 43 -0.53 -1.35 -9.72
C ILE A 43 -1.07 -2.32 -10.77
N ARG A 44 -2.40 -2.46 -10.86
CA ARG A 44 -3.07 -3.27 -11.87
C ARG A 44 -2.75 -2.81 -13.29
N GLU A 45 -2.87 -1.51 -13.58
CA GLU A 45 -2.57 -0.95 -14.90
C GLU A 45 -1.10 -1.13 -15.29
N ARG A 46 -0.18 -0.88 -14.34
CA ARG A 46 1.25 -1.12 -14.53
C ARG A 46 1.51 -2.60 -14.88
N LEU A 47 1.00 -3.53 -14.06
CA LEU A 47 1.19 -4.96 -14.29
C LEU A 47 0.57 -5.42 -15.61
N LEU A 48 -0.59 -4.88 -15.98
CA LEU A 48 -1.23 -5.17 -17.26
C LEU A 48 -0.32 -4.83 -18.42
N ARG A 49 0.20 -3.61 -18.42
CA ARG A 49 1.15 -3.16 -19.42
C ARG A 49 2.42 -4.03 -19.40
N ASP A 50 3.01 -4.27 -18.22
CA ASP A 50 4.27 -4.98 -18.09
C ASP A 50 4.15 -6.44 -18.58
N HIS A 51 3.07 -7.15 -18.24
CA HIS A 51 2.78 -8.50 -18.74
C HIS A 51 2.49 -8.54 -20.25
N GLN A 52 1.79 -7.55 -20.78
CA GLN A 52 1.57 -7.44 -22.23
C GLN A 52 2.89 -7.22 -22.98
N VAL A 53 3.74 -6.33 -22.48
CA VAL A 53 5.07 -6.08 -23.08
C VAL A 53 5.94 -7.34 -22.99
N ALA A 54 5.92 -8.06 -21.85
CA ALA A 54 6.66 -9.32 -21.71
C ALA A 54 6.21 -10.37 -22.75
N ARG A 55 4.91 -10.49 -23.03
CA ARG A 55 4.40 -11.37 -24.11
C ARG A 55 4.91 -10.95 -25.47
N PHE A 56 4.95 -9.65 -25.76
CA PHE A 56 5.47 -9.15 -27.02
C PHE A 56 6.96 -9.41 -27.17
N LEU A 57 7.75 -9.24 -26.12
CA LEU A 57 9.17 -9.57 -26.12
C LEU A 57 9.42 -11.06 -26.37
N ASN A 58 8.66 -11.95 -25.73
CA ASN A 58 8.74 -13.39 -26.00
C ASN A 58 8.40 -13.70 -27.45
N ARG A 59 7.36 -13.07 -28.00
CA ARG A 59 6.98 -13.22 -29.40
C ARG A 59 8.07 -12.72 -30.36
N ILE A 60 8.69 -11.58 -30.05
CA ILE A 60 9.83 -11.04 -30.80
C ILE A 60 10.98 -12.04 -30.81
N GLN A 61 11.31 -12.65 -29.67
CA GLN A 61 12.38 -13.67 -29.58
C GLN A 61 12.06 -14.90 -30.45
N GLU A 62 10.84 -15.44 -30.35
CA GLU A 62 10.40 -16.58 -31.17
C GLU A 62 10.46 -16.28 -32.68
N GLN A 63 9.93 -15.12 -33.09
CA GLN A 63 9.94 -14.69 -34.49
C GLN A 63 11.36 -14.42 -34.99
N SER A 64 12.20 -13.79 -34.17
CA SER A 64 13.61 -13.53 -34.52
C SER A 64 14.38 -14.83 -34.70
N GLN A 65 14.17 -15.83 -33.83
CA GLN A 65 14.80 -17.14 -33.99
C GLN A 65 14.36 -17.81 -35.29
N ARG A 66 13.05 -17.84 -35.57
CA ARG A 66 12.53 -18.39 -36.82
C ARG A 66 13.10 -17.68 -38.04
N LEU A 67 13.24 -16.36 -37.98
CA LEU A 67 13.81 -15.56 -39.06
C LEU A 67 15.29 -15.89 -39.30
N LEU A 68 16.07 -16.06 -38.22
CA LEU A 68 17.47 -16.51 -38.29
C LEU A 68 17.57 -17.89 -38.96
N ASP A 69 16.74 -18.85 -38.56
CA ASP A 69 16.73 -20.19 -39.16
C ASP A 69 16.44 -20.15 -40.68
N ILE A 70 15.56 -19.24 -41.13
CA ILE A 70 15.29 -19.04 -42.57
C ILE A 70 16.49 -18.40 -43.28
N TYR A 71 17.21 -17.49 -42.63
CA TYR A 71 18.42 -16.86 -43.19
C TYR A 71 19.62 -17.80 -43.23
N GLU A 72 19.77 -18.71 -42.26
CA GLU A 72 20.78 -19.75 -42.26
C GLU A 72 20.65 -20.68 -43.49
N ASP A 73 19.40 -20.88 -43.96
CA ASP A 73 19.08 -21.63 -45.18
C ASP A 73 19.75 -23.01 -45.25
N ALA A 74 19.71 -23.76 -44.14
CA ALA A 74 20.41 -25.06 -44.03
C ALA A 74 20.05 -26.05 -45.15
N ASN A 75 18.82 -25.97 -45.70
CA ASN A 75 18.33 -26.84 -46.77
C ASN A 75 18.49 -26.24 -48.19
N GLY A 76 19.00 -25.01 -48.31
CA GLY A 76 19.13 -24.27 -49.56
C GLY A 76 17.80 -23.95 -50.24
N LEU A 77 16.68 -24.02 -49.50
CA LEU A 77 15.33 -23.81 -50.04
C LEU A 77 15.10 -22.34 -50.37
N ARG A 78 15.61 -21.43 -49.54
CA ARG A 78 15.52 -19.99 -49.78
C ARG A 78 16.33 -19.62 -51.01
N ALA A 79 17.56 -20.12 -51.14
CA ALA A 79 18.37 -19.91 -52.32
C ALA A 79 17.70 -20.45 -53.60
N LYS A 80 17.04 -21.62 -53.53
CA LYS A 80 16.29 -22.19 -54.66
C LYS A 80 15.09 -21.34 -55.06
N GLU A 81 14.33 -20.83 -54.10
CA GLU A 81 13.20 -19.92 -54.36
C GLU A 81 13.67 -18.60 -55.00
N ILE A 82 14.76 -18.01 -54.50
CA ILE A 82 15.37 -16.83 -55.12
C ILE A 82 15.83 -17.15 -56.54
N GLN A 83 16.48 -18.29 -56.74
CA GLN A 83 16.96 -18.71 -58.04
C GLN A 83 15.80 -18.93 -59.02
N SER A 84 14.69 -19.53 -58.59
CA SER A 84 13.54 -19.77 -59.46
C SER A 84 12.95 -18.43 -59.92
N LEU A 85 12.74 -17.48 -58.99
CA LEU A 85 12.29 -16.11 -59.26
C LEU A 85 13.23 -15.31 -60.17
N THR A 86 14.52 -15.63 -60.15
CA THR A 86 15.55 -14.90 -60.91
C THR A 86 15.84 -15.54 -62.28
N VAL A 87 15.67 -16.86 -62.42
CA VAL A 87 16.10 -17.64 -63.59
C VAL A 87 14.86 -18.16 -64.34
N GLY A 88 14.41 -17.40 -65.34
CA GLY A 88 13.26 -17.75 -66.17
C GLY A 88 12.54 -16.52 -66.72
N ASP A 89 11.29 -16.69 -67.17
CA ASP A 89 10.36 -15.56 -67.34
C ASP A 89 9.70 -15.27 -65.97
N PRO A 90 10.02 -14.15 -65.30
CA PRO A 90 9.47 -13.82 -63.99
C PRO A 90 7.95 -13.72 -63.98
N MET A 91 7.34 -13.40 -65.13
CA MET A 91 5.90 -13.20 -65.22
C MET A 91 5.14 -14.54 -65.16
N ASP A 92 5.71 -15.61 -65.71
CA ASP A 92 5.11 -16.95 -65.65
C ASP A 92 5.06 -17.48 -64.21
N GLU A 93 6.12 -17.26 -63.44
CA GLU A 93 6.18 -17.67 -62.04
C GLU A 93 5.24 -16.84 -61.16
N PHE A 94 5.16 -15.53 -61.41
CA PHE A 94 4.18 -14.67 -60.76
C PHE A 94 2.75 -15.16 -60.97
N TYR A 95 2.38 -15.55 -62.20
CA TYR A 95 1.04 -16.05 -62.48
C TYR A 95 0.75 -17.39 -61.80
N LYS A 96 1.74 -18.29 -61.66
CA LYS A 96 1.60 -19.53 -60.89
C LYS A 96 1.28 -19.24 -59.42
N HIS A 97 2.05 -18.36 -58.78
CA HIS A 97 1.79 -17.97 -57.39
C HIS A 97 0.44 -17.26 -57.22
N LEU A 98 0.06 -16.43 -58.19
CA LEU A 98 -1.25 -15.76 -58.17
C LEU A 98 -2.41 -16.74 -58.33
N GLU A 99 -2.24 -17.82 -59.10
CA GLU A 99 -3.22 -18.91 -59.19
C GLU A 99 -3.33 -19.68 -57.86
N GLU A 100 -2.20 -19.99 -57.21
CA GLU A 100 -2.16 -20.61 -55.88
C GLU A 100 -2.91 -19.76 -54.83
N ILE A 101 -2.67 -18.45 -54.80
CA ILE A 101 -3.36 -17.52 -53.89
C ILE A 101 -4.86 -17.47 -54.19
N LYS A 102 -5.27 -17.41 -55.46
CA LYS A 102 -6.69 -17.43 -55.84
C LYS A 102 -7.37 -18.72 -55.42
N ASP A 103 -6.69 -19.86 -55.60
CA ASP A 103 -7.22 -21.16 -55.19
C ASP A 103 -7.33 -21.31 -53.67
N PHE A 104 -6.39 -20.74 -52.91
CA PHE A 104 -6.52 -20.64 -51.45
C PHE A 104 -7.79 -19.87 -51.04
N HIS A 105 -8.01 -18.68 -51.58
CA HIS A 105 -9.19 -17.87 -51.25
C HIS A 105 -10.51 -18.47 -51.76
N ARG A 106 -10.47 -19.27 -52.83
CA ARG A 106 -11.63 -20.06 -53.27
C ARG A 106 -11.98 -21.17 -52.27
N ARG A 107 -10.97 -21.81 -51.67
CA ARG A 107 -11.16 -22.87 -50.65
C ARG A 107 -11.57 -22.29 -49.30
N TYR A 108 -11.03 -21.12 -48.94
CA TYR A 108 -11.25 -20.46 -47.65
C TYR A 108 -11.82 -19.04 -47.83
N PRO A 109 -13.06 -18.89 -48.32
CA PRO A 109 -13.65 -17.59 -48.63
C PRO A 109 -13.97 -16.73 -47.40
N ASN A 110 -14.08 -17.35 -46.22
CA ASN A 110 -14.43 -16.67 -44.96
C ASN A 110 -13.22 -16.48 -44.04
N GLU A 111 -12.01 -16.83 -44.48
CA GLU A 111 -10.81 -16.66 -43.66
C GLU A 111 -10.48 -15.17 -43.57
N PRO A 112 -10.49 -14.58 -42.36
CA PRO A 112 -10.19 -13.18 -42.19
C PRO A 112 -8.71 -12.94 -42.48
N VAL A 113 -8.42 -11.85 -43.19
CA VAL A 113 -7.02 -11.41 -43.38
C VAL A 113 -6.49 -10.94 -42.04
N GLU A 114 -5.41 -11.56 -41.58
CA GLU A 114 -4.69 -11.11 -40.39
C GLU A 114 -4.19 -9.69 -40.61
N ASN A 115 -4.60 -8.78 -39.74
CA ASN A 115 -4.16 -7.40 -39.76
C ASN A 115 -3.28 -7.18 -38.52
N LEU A 116 -1.98 -7.35 -38.69
CA LEU A 116 -0.97 -7.22 -37.62
C LEU A 116 -1.07 -5.86 -36.91
N GLU A 117 -1.40 -4.79 -37.65
CA GLU A 117 -1.61 -3.47 -37.05
C GLU A 117 -2.80 -3.43 -36.09
N LYS A 118 -3.89 -4.14 -36.39
CA LYS A 118 -5.02 -4.26 -35.48
C LYS A 118 -4.75 -5.24 -34.33
N ALA A 119 -3.94 -6.27 -34.57
CA ALA A 119 -3.65 -7.30 -33.57
C ALA A 119 -2.87 -6.76 -32.36
N TYR A 120 -2.00 -5.75 -32.56
CA TYR A 120 -1.15 -5.21 -31.49
C TYR A 120 -1.56 -3.83 -30.97
N ARG A 121 -2.50 -3.15 -31.66
CA ARG A 121 -3.13 -1.91 -31.19
C ARG A 121 -4.02 -2.19 -29.98
N GLN A 122 -4.02 -1.30 -29.00
CA GLN A 122 -4.96 -1.38 -27.88
C GLN A 122 -6.41 -1.31 -28.37
N GLY A 123 -7.14 -2.42 -28.24
CA GLY A 123 -8.59 -2.46 -28.38
C GLY A 123 -9.30 -2.20 -27.05
N SER A 124 -10.42 -1.50 -27.08
CA SER A 124 -11.20 -1.13 -25.87
C SER A 124 -11.84 -2.32 -25.12
N GLY A 125 -11.74 -3.55 -25.64
CA GLY A 125 -12.40 -4.74 -25.10
C GLY A 125 -11.48 -5.92 -24.73
N GLU A 126 -10.21 -5.91 -25.16
CA GLU A 126 -9.24 -6.97 -24.81
C GLU A 126 -8.65 -6.81 -23.41
N ASN A 127 -8.71 -5.60 -22.86
CA ASN A 127 -8.15 -5.31 -21.55
C ASN A 127 -8.87 -6.05 -20.42
N ASP A 128 -10.16 -6.35 -20.53
CA ASP A 128 -10.91 -6.96 -19.42
C ASP A 128 -10.50 -8.44 -19.19
N ALA A 129 -10.26 -9.21 -20.26
CA ALA A 129 -9.78 -10.58 -20.14
C ALA A 129 -8.34 -10.63 -19.58
N ALA A 130 -7.48 -9.72 -20.06
CA ALA A 130 -6.11 -9.62 -19.59
C ALA A 130 -6.03 -9.15 -18.12
N ILE A 131 -6.94 -8.26 -17.69
CA ILE A 131 -7.07 -7.86 -16.28
C ILE A 131 -7.42 -9.06 -15.42
N GLN A 132 -8.44 -9.84 -15.82
CA GLN A 132 -8.84 -11.02 -15.06
C GLN A 132 -7.71 -12.06 -14.97
N GLU A 133 -6.95 -12.22 -16.05
CA GLU A 133 -5.80 -13.11 -16.06
C GLU A 133 -4.76 -12.70 -15.02
N ILE A 134 -4.46 -11.40 -14.90
CA ILE A 134 -3.52 -10.86 -13.91
C ILE A 134 -4.07 -10.99 -12.49
N GLU A 135 -5.35 -10.72 -12.27
CA GLU A 135 -5.96 -10.91 -10.96
C GLU A 135 -5.90 -12.38 -10.52
N ASN A 136 -6.04 -13.32 -11.44
CA ASN A 136 -5.91 -14.76 -11.16
C ASN A 136 -4.45 -15.20 -10.89
N MET A 137 -3.45 -14.40 -11.27
CA MET A 137 -2.04 -14.68 -10.97
C MET A 137 -1.70 -14.41 -9.51
N PHE A 138 -2.47 -13.58 -8.80
CA PHE A 138 -2.18 -13.19 -7.43
C PHE A 138 -3.27 -13.66 -6.48
N THR A 139 -2.88 -13.95 -5.24
CA THR A 139 -3.87 -14.12 -4.19
C THR A 139 -4.39 -12.75 -3.73
N GLY A 140 -5.58 -12.72 -3.11
CA GLY A 140 -6.11 -11.48 -2.55
C GLY A 140 -5.20 -10.84 -1.49
N GLU A 141 -4.46 -11.66 -0.72
CA GLU A 141 -3.53 -11.17 0.30
C GLU A 141 -2.22 -10.60 -0.30
N GLU A 142 -1.82 -11.06 -1.49
CA GLU A 142 -0.66 -10.52 -2.22
C GLU A 142 -0.92 -9.13 -2.81
N SER A 143 -2.21 -8.78 -2.99
CA SER A 143 -2.69 -7.51 -3.54
C SER A 143 -1.89 -7.06 -4.76
N LEU A 144 -1.88 -7.89 -5.81
CA LEU A 144 -1.19 -7.65 -7.07
C LEU A 144 0.33 -7.44 -6.90
N GLY A 145 0.97 -8.26 -6.08
CA GLY A 145 2.43 -8.26 -5.90
C GLY A 145 2.96 -7.17 -4.95
N GLN A 146 2.09 -6.48 -4.21
CA GLN A 146 2.50 -5.50 -3.20
C GLN A 146 2.96 -6.17 -1.90
N PHE A 147 2.36 -7.31 -1.54
CA PHE A 147 2.66 -8.05 -0.32
C PHE A 147 2.89 -9.53 -0.63
N PHE A 148 3.54 -10.23 0.30
CA PHE A 148 3.61 -11.69 0.29
C PHE A 148 2.44 -12.31 1.06
N ASP A 149 1.95 -13.43 0.56
CA ASP A 149 1.15 -14.36 1.33
C ASP A 149 2.01 -15.55 1.79
N LEU A 150 2.69 -15.38 2.92
CA LEU A 150 3.50 -16.44 3.53
C LEU A 150 2.73 -17.22 4.61
N THR A 151 1.41 -17.07 4.71
CA THR A 151 0.62 -17.67 5.79
C THR A 151 0.71 -19.19 5.79
N LYS A 152 0.55 -19.82 4.60
CA LYS A 152 0.68 -21.27 4.42
C LYS A 152 2.10 -21.77 4.73
N LEU A 153 3.11 -21.01 4.31
CA LEU A 153 4.52 -21.34 4.55
C LEU A 153 4.87 -21.23 6.03
N HIS A 154 4.27 -20.28 6.76
CA HIS A 154 4.41 -20.17 8.21
C HIS A 154 3.78 -21.36 8.94
N GLU A 155 2.63 -21.87 8.49
CA GLU A 155 2.05 -23.11 9.03
C GLU A 155 2.96 -24.32 8.81
N LEU A 156 3.54 -24.46 7.61
CA LEU A 156 4.52 -25.51 7.32
C LEU A 156 5.75 -25.38 8.22
N TYR A 157 6.25 -24.16 8.44
CA TYR A 157 7.35 -23.90 9.36
C TYR A 157 7.02 -24.36 10.79
N LEU A 158 5.83 -24.02 11.30
CA LEU A 158 5.41 -24.40 12.66
C LEU A 158 5.30 -25.92 12.87
N ASN A 159 5.10 -26.68 11.79
CA ASN A 159 5.01 -28.13 11.81
C ASN A 159 6.38 -28.84 11.77
N LEU A 160 7.47 -28.10 11.55
CA LEU A 160 8.81 -28.69 11.49
C LEU A 160 9.28 -29.21 12.87
N PRO A 161 10.07 -30.31 12.91
CA PRO A 161 10.56 -30.84 14.16
C PRO A 161 11.70 -30.00 14.75
N GLY A 162 11.53 -29.55 15.99
CA GLY A 162 12.57 -28.86 16.75
C GLY A 162 12.79 -27.39 16.38
N VAL A 163 11.85 -26.76 15.66
CA VAL A 163 11.87 -25.31 15.43
C VAL A 163 11.36 -24.54 16.65
N LYS A 164 11.81 -23.29 16.78
CA LYS A 164 11.20 -22.33 17.70
C LYS A 164 9.86 -21.90 17.12
N ARG A 165 8.80 -21.92 17.94
CA ARG A 165 7.49 -21.42 17.51
C ARG A 165 7.55 -19.89 17.42
N LEU A 166 7.57 -19.37 16.19
CA LEU A 166 7.58 -17.94 15.88
C LEU A 166 6.16 -17.44 15.61
N THR A 167 5.87 -16.19 15.98
CA THR A 167 4.68 -15.49 15.48
C THR A 167 4.86 -15.15 14.00
N TYR A 168 3.78 -14.83 13.28
CA TYR A 168 3.86 -14.52 11.85
C TYR A 168 4.80 -13.33 11.56
N LEU A 169 4.76 -12.28 12.38
CA LEU A 169 5.69 -11.14 12.26
C LEU A 169 7.15 -11.55 12.46
N GLN A 170 7.43 -12.35 13.50
CA GLN A 170 8.79 -12.85 13.73
C GLN A 170 9.27 -13.78 12.62
N TYR A 171 8.35 -14.54 12.02
CA TYR A 171 8.64 -15.37 10.87
C TYR A 171 9.00 -14.53 9.64
N LEU A 172 8.24 -13.47 9.35
CA LEU A 172 8.57 -12.51 8.28
C LEU A 172 9.97 -11.89 8.44
N ASP A 173 10.43 -11.68 9.67
CA ASP A 173 11.76 -11.14 9.97
C ASP A 173 12.89 -12.20 9.90
N LEU A 174 12.58 -13.50 9.87
CA LEU A 174 13.59 -14.56 10.03
C LEU A 174 13.56 -15.68 8.98
N PHE A 175 12.57 -15.74 8.07
CA PHE A 175 12.41 -16.86 7.12
C PHE A 175 13.58 -17.04 6.14
N ASP A 176 14.41 -16.01 5.95
CA ASP A 176 15.57 -15.98 5.08
C ASP A 176 16.90 -16.21 5.81
N THR A 177 16.85 -16.36 7.14
CA THR A 177 18.02 -16.51 8.00
C THR A 177 18.15 -17.97 8.43
N PHE A 178 19.11 -18.69 7.82
CA PHE A 178 19.32 -20.13 8.06
C PHE A 178 20.50 -20.45 8.99
N THR A 179 21.06 -19.42 9.64
CA THR A 179 22.21 -19.50 10.55
C THR A 179 21.81 -19.62 12.02
N GLN A 180 22.72 -20.16 12.84
CA GLN A 180 22.61 -20.07 14.29
C GLN A 180 23.11 -18.69 14.77
N PRO A 181 22.49 -18.06 15.79
CA PRO A 181 21.48 -18.60 16.70
C PRO A 181 20.00 -18.38 16.27
N GLU A 182 19.73 -17.63 15.19
CA GLU A 182 18.37 -17.23 14.82
C GLU A 182 17.48 -18.42 14.46
N LEU A 183 18.02 -19.40 13.73
CA LEU A 183 17.34 -20.64 13.38
C LEU A 183 17.93 -21.83 14.15
N PRO A 184 17.35 -22.25 15.29
CA PRO A 184 17.86 -23.34 16.12
C PRO A 184 17.53 -24.73 15.54
N VAL A 185 17.53 -24.89 14.22
CA VAL A 185 17.34 -26.19 13.56
C VAL A 185 18.68 -26.88 13.45
N LYS A 186 18.79 -28.06 14.07
CA LYS A 186 20.00 -28.89 13.97
C LYS A 186 20.18 -29.37 12.53
N ARG A 187 21.43 -29.52 12.07
CA ARG A 187 21.75 -30.03 10.71
C ARG A 187 21.04 -31.34 10.37
N ALA A 188 20.90 -32.26 11.33
CA ALA A 188 20.15 -33.50 11.16
C ALA A 188 18.66 -33.27 10.79
N ASN A 189 18.02 -32.26 11.39
CA ASN A 189 16.62 -31.94 11.11
C ASN A 189 16.46 -31.25 9.75
N LYS A 190 17.48 -30.50 9.29
CA LYS A 190 17.51 -29.91 7.93
C LYS A 190 17.51 -30.97 6.82
N LEU A 191 17.97 -32.19 7.10
CA LEU A 191 18.00 -33.29 6.14
C LEU A 191 16.70 -34.12 6.10
N THR A 192 15.70 -33.72 6.86
CA THR A 192 14.38 -34.36 6.85
C THR A 192 13.60 -33.94 5.60
N ASP A 193 12.85 -34.86 5.00
CA ASP A 193 12.01 -34.57 3.83
C ASP A 193 11.00 -33.44 4.08
N GLN A 194 10.50 -33.30 5.32
CA GLN A 194 9.62 -32.20 5.73
C GLN A 194 10.29 -30.82 5.58
N TYR A 195 11.55 -30.70 6.00
CA TYR A 195 12.31 -29.46 5.88
C TYR A 195 12.63 -29.17 4.42
N PHE A 196 13.07 -30.19 3.68
CA PHE A 196 13.34 -30.09 2.25
C PHE A 196 12.11 -29.59 1.46
N ASN A 197 10.93 -30.12 1.77
CA ASN A 197 9.67 -29.67 1.17
C ASN A 197 9.35 -28.22 1.55
N TYR A 198 9.46 -27.84 2.83
CA TYR A 198 9.22 -26.47 3.28
C TYR A 198 10.12 -25.45 2.56
N VAL A 199 11.43 -25.69 2.53
CA VAL A 199 12.40 -24.81 1.86
C VAL A 199 12.19 -24.83 0.34
N GLY A 200 11.79 -25.98 -0.24
CA GLY A 200 11.41 -26.09 -1.64
C GLY A 200 10.19 -25.23 -2.00
N GLU A 201 9.12 -25.32 -1.22
CA GLU A 201 7.89 -24.54 -1.42
C GLU A 201 8.13 -23.03 -1.21
N LEU A 202 8.93 -22.66 -0.20
CA LEU A 202 9.29 -21.26 0.06
C LEU A 202 10.11 -20.67 -1.10
N ALA A 203 11.11 -21.40 -1.60
CA ALA A 203 11.90 -20.96 -2.76
C ALA A 203 11.03 -20.84 -4.01
N ALA A 204 10.19 -21.84 -4.30
CA ALA A 204 9.29 -21.84 -5.45
C ALA A 204 8.26 -20.70 -5.39
N TYR A 205 7.73 -20.41 -4.20
CA TYR A 205 6.82 -19.29 -3.98
C TYR A 205 7.49 -17.95 -4.30
N LEU A 206 8.65 -17.68 -3.70
CA LEU A 206 9.37 -16.40 -3.90
C LEU A 206 9.82 -16.22 -5.35
N GLU A 207 10.31 -17.28 -5.99
CA GLU A 207 10.70 -17.25 -7.41
C GLU A 207 9.49 -17.03 -8.32
N GLY A 208 8.37 -17.71 -8.05
CA GLY A 208 7.13 -17.49 -8.77
C GLY A 208 6.58 -16.09 -8.55
N PHE A 209 6.73 -15.53 -7.35
CA PHE A 209 6.24 -14.21 -6.99
C PHE A 209 6.98 -13.13 -7.80
N ILE A 210 8.31 -13.13 -7.81
CA ILE A 210 9.10 -12.14 -8.56
C ILE A 210 8.84 -12.21 -10.07
N LYS A 211 8.64 -13.42 -10.62
CA LYS A 211 8.25 -13.62 -12.03
C LYS A 211 6.91 -12.98 -12.38
N ARG A 212 5.95 -12.98 -11.45
CA ARG A 212 4.62 -12.40 -11.66
C ARG A 212 4.59 -10.90 -11.38
N SER A 213 5.35 -10.41 -10.40
CA SER A 213 5.37 -8.99 -10.02
C SER A 213 6.24 -8.14 -10.95
N ASN A 214 7.35 -8.69 -11.47
CA ASN A 214 8.32 -7.97 -12.31
C ASN A 214 8.63 -8.76 -13.60
N PRO A 215 7.67 -8.91 -14.53
CA PRO A 215 7.86 -9.73 -15.74
C PRO A 215 8.82 -9.14 -16.78
N LEU A 216 9.20 -7.87 -16.66
CA LEU A 216 10.13 -7.18 -17.58
C LEU A 216 11.59 -7.21 -17.11
N GLU A 217 11.86 -7.65 -15.90
CA GLU A 217 13.22 -7.76 -15.37
C GLU A 217 13.90 -9.01 -15.97
N PRO A 218 15.21 -8.98 -16.29
CA PRO A 218 15.93 -10.15 -16.80
C PRO A 218 16.17 -11.19 -15.69
N LEU A 219 15.11 -11.87 -15.29
CA LEU A 219 15.11 -12.79 -14.15
C LEU A 219 15.98 -14.04 -14.37
N ASP A 220 16.14 -14.49 -15.62
CA ASP A 220 16.98 -15.65 -15.92
C ASP A 220 18.47 -15.37 -15.63
N GLU A 221 18.94 -14.16 -15.96
CA GLU A 221 20.29 -13.71 -15.62
C GLU A 221 20.45 -13.55 -14.10
N LEU A 222 19.43 -13.03 -13.43
CA LEU A 222 19.40 -12.89 -11.98
C LEU A 222 19.49 -14.26 -11.29
N PHE A 223 18.70 -15.25 -11.71
CA PHE A 223 18.76 -16.60 -11.11
C PHE A 223 20.08 -17.30 -11.43
N ALA A 224 20.60 -17.15 -12.66
CA ALA A 224 21.92 -17.67 -13.02
C ALA A 224 23.02 -17.06 -12.13
N SER A 225 22.91 -15.78 -11.76
CA SER A 225 23.85 -15.14 -10.84
C SER A 225 23.80 -15.76 -9.43
N PHE A 226 22.61 -16.13 -8.94
CA PHE A 226 22.47 -16.79 -7.64
C PHE A 226 23.06 -18.20 -7.66
N ASP A 227 22.87 -18.92 -8.76
CA ASP A 227 23.40 -20.27 -8.93
C ASP A 227 24.93 -20.25 -9.05
N ALA A 228 25.49 -19.23 -9.71
CA ALA A 228 26.93 -19.00 -9.79
C ALA A 228 27.55 -18.63 -8.45
N GLU A 229 26.93 -17.69 -7.70
CA GLU A 229 27.36 -17.32 -6.34
C GLU A 229 27.32 -18.54 -5.41
N PHE A 230 26.26 -19.34 -5.49
CA PHE A 230 26.16 -20.59 -4.72
C PHE A 230 27.30 -21.55 -5.06
N ALA A 231 27.56 -21.80 -6.34
CA ALA A 231 28.63 -22.69 -6.77
C ALA A 231 29.99 -22.22 -6.23
N GLU A 232 30.29 -20.92 -6.31
CA GLU A 232 31.53 -20.36 -5.77
C GLU A 232 31.63 -20.53 -4.25
N LEU A 233 30.57 -20.18 -3.50
CA LEU A 233 30.54 -20.29 -2.04
C LEU A 233 30.59 -21.74 -1.55
N TRP A 234 29.95 -22.65 -2.28
CA TRP A 234 29.92 -24.09 -1.99
C TRP A 234 31.30 -24.72 -2.20
N GLU A 235 31.95 -24.48 -3.34
CA GLU A 235 33.30 -24.95 -3.63
C GLU A 235 34.33 -24.35 -2.66
N ALA A 236 34.15 -23.08 -2.28
CA ALA A 236 34.99 -22.43 -1.27
C ALA A 236 34.70 -22.90 0.17
N LYS A 237 33.66 -23.72 0.41
CA LYS A 237 33.15 -24.14 1.73
C LYS A 237 32.86 -22.97 2.68
N LYS A 238 32.46 -21.82 2.14
CA LYS A 238 32.18 -20.58 2.89
C LYS A 238 30.69 -20.32 3.07
N LEU A 239 29.82 -21.23 2.64
CA LEU A 239 28.38 -21.04 2.71
C LEU A 239 27.91 -20.92 4.18
N PRO A 240 27.25 -19.80 4.56
CA PRO A 240 26.75 -19.60 5.91
C PRO A 240 25.80 -20.73 6.35
N GLY A 241 25.99 -21.25 7.57
CA GLY A 241 25.16 -22.34 8.11
C GLY A 241 25.52 -23.75 7.62
N TRP A 242 26.38 -23.88 6.61
CA TRP A 242 26.86 -25.16 6.07
C TRP A 242 28.38 -25.36 6.15
N THR A 243 29.11 -24.37 6.65
CA THR A 243 30.53 -24.51 7.00
C THR A 243 30.73 -25.76 7.85
N GLU A 244 31.75 -26.56 7.54
CA GLU A 244 32.17 -27.63 8.43
C GLU A 244 32.41 -27.00 9.81
N GLU A 245 31.65 -27.44 10.82
CA GLU A 245 31.93 -27.08 12.19
C GLU A 245 33.43 -27.33 12.37
N SER A 246 34.18 -26.27 12.65
CA SER A 246 35.54 -26.41 13.12
C SER A 246 35.39 -27.22 14.39
N GLN A 247 35.55 -28.54 14.27
CA GLN A 247 35.86 -29.37 15.41
C GLN A 247 37.07 -28.69 16.00
N SER A 248 36.84 -28.00 17.11
CA SER A 248 37.91 -27.62 18.01
C SER A 248 38.75 -28.88 18.13
N LYS A 249 40.01 -28.78 17.69
CA LYS A 249 41.02 -29.81 17.88
C LYS A 249 41.16 -30.00 19.39
N ASN A 250 40.32 -30.86 19.97
CA ASN A 250 40.42 -31.46 21.29
C ASN A 250 39.31 -32.50 21.42
N GLY A 251 39.65 -33.76 21.15
CA GLY A 251 38.84 -34.91 21.55
C GLY A 251 38.54 -35.91 20.44
N THR A 252 39.54 -36.66 19.98
CA THR A 252 39.29 -38.02 19.49
C THR A 252 38.82 -38.87 20.68
N GLY A 253 37.51 -38.88 20.92
CA GLY A 253 36.85 -39.73 21.89
C GLY A 253 35.38 -39.90 21.49
N PRO A 254 34.78 -41.10 21.67
CA PRO A 254 33.38 -41.31 21.31
C PRO A 254 32.49 -40.41 22.19
N LYS A 255 31.37 -39.92 21.62
CA LYS A 255 30.38 -39.08 22.31
C LYS A 255 29.95 -39.74 23.64
N THR A 256 30.42 -39.22 24.76
CA THR A 256 29.98 -39.64 26.10
C THR A 256 28.91 -38.68 26.60
N GLU A 257 27.74 -39.18 26.96
CA GLU A 257 26.84 -38.46 27.87
C GLU A 257 27.42 -38.61 29.29
N GLY A 258 27.98 -37.53 29.82
CA GLY A 258 28.65 -37.56 31.12
C GLY A 258 29.58 -36.38 31.42
N THR A 259 29.91 -36.16 32.70
CA THR A 259 30.73 -35.05 33.21
C THR A 259 32.20 -35.07 32.76
N GLY A 260 32.62 -36.07 31.98
CA GLY A 260 33.95 -36.16 31.37
C GLY A 260 35.09 -36.56 32.33
N GLU A 261 34.80 -36.76 33.62
CA GLU A 261 35.77 -37.12 34.66
C GLU A 261 35.80 -38.64 34.99
N GLY A 262 35.00 -39.46 34.29
CA GLY A 262 34.84 -40.89 34.55
C GLY A 262 35.43 -41.85 33.51
N ILE A 263 35.60 -43.12 33.89
CA ILE A 263 36.00 -44.22 33.01
C ILE A 263 34.76 -44.74 32.27
N TRP A 264 34.81 -44.75 30.94
CA TRP A 264 33.70 -45.16 30.07
C TRP A 264 33.69 -46.67 29.77
N CYS A 265 32.51 -47.29 29.78
CA CYS A 265 32.31 -48.64 29.25
C CYS A 265 31.62 -48.60 27.88
N ALA A 266 32.29 -49.08 26.83
CA ALA A 266 31.75 -49.15 25.47
C ALA A 266 30.56 -50.15 25.33
N ASP A 267 30.52 -51.20 26.14
CA ASP A 267 29.46 -52.22 26.05
C ASP A 267 28.16 -51.78 26.74
N CYS A 268 28.28 -50.99 27.82
CA CYS A 268 27.16 -50.54 28.64
C CYS A 268 26.77 -49.08 28.42
N GLU A 269 27.56 -48.34 27.64
CA GLU A 269 27.38 -46.91 27.34
C GLU A 269 27.15 -46.07 28.60
N LYS A 270 27.98 -46.31 29.63
CA LYS A 270 27.92 -45.63 30.92
C LYS A 270 29.29 -45.18 31.40
N GLU A 271 29.32 -43.99 31.99
CA GLU A 271 30.47 -43.48 32.71
C GLU A 271 30.50 -43.99 34.16
N PHE A 272 31.70 -44.27 34.67
CA PHE A 272 31.93 -44.69 36.05
C PHE A 272 32.97 -43.76 36.68
N THR A 273 32.62 -43.16 37.82
CA THR A 273 33.47 -42.17 38.51
C THR A 273 34.69 -42.78 39.21
N ASN A 274 34.71 -44.10 39.46
CA ASN A 274 35.78 -44.76 40.20
C ASN A 274 36.18 -46.09 39.51
N GLU A 275 37.48 -46.31 39.36
CA GLU A 275 38.05 -47.51 38.71
C GLU A 275 37.60 -48.82 39.37
N ASN A 276 37.43 -48.82 40.70
CA ASN A 276 36.93 -50.00 41.41
C ASN A 276 35.46 -50.33 41.08
N VAL A 277 34.62 -49.30 40.86
CA VAL A 277 33.22 -49.49 40.45
C VAL A 277 33.17 -50.00 39.01
N TYR A 278 34.01 -49.47 38.13
CA TYR A 278 34.15 -49.94 36.75
C TYR A 278 34.54 -51.42 36.68
N LYS A 279 35.61 -51.83 37.40
CA LYS A 279 36.09 -53.22 37.45
C LYS A 279 35.05 -54.19 38.01
N ASN A 280 34.27 -53.78 38.99
CA ASN A 280 33.17 -54.58 39.53
C ASN A 280 31.98 -54.67 38.58
N HIS A 281 31.70 -53.60 37.83
CA HIS A 281 30.65 -53.57 36.82
C HIS A 281 30.93 -54.56 35.66
N LEU A 282 32.19 -54.74 35.25
CA LEU A 282 32.58 -55.69 34.19
C LEU A 282 32.21 -57.14 34.51
N LYS A 283 32.14 -57.49 35.81
CA LYS A 283 31.74 -58.82 36.28
C LYS A 283 30.23 -58.93 36.54
N GLY A 284 29.49 -57.83 36.40
CA GLY A 284 28.06 -57.77 36.66
C GLY A 284 27.24 -58.40 35.54
N LYS A 285 26.13 -59.07 35.89
CA LYS A 285 25.20 -59.71 34.94
C LYS A 285 24.69 -58.76 33.83
N LYS A 286 24.60 -57.46 34.11
CA LYS A 286 24.17 -56.44 33.13
C LYS A 286 25.23 -56.20 32.05
N HIS A 287 26.50 -56.10 32.42
CA HIS A 287 27.59 -55.93 31.47
C HIS A 287 27.80 -57.18 30.63
N ILE A 288 27.78 -58.36 31.25
CA ILE A 288 27.95 -59.63 30.53
C ILE A 288 26.85 -59.80 29.47
N ARG A 289 25.58 -59.51 29.79
CA ARG A 289 24.48 -59.53 28.80
C ARG A 289 24.63 -58.48 27.69
N ALA A 290 25.12 -57.28 28.00
CA ALA A 290 25.33 -56.24 27.01
C ALA A 290 26.52 -56.57 26.08
N ALA A 291 27.59 -57.12 26.63
CA ALA A 291 28.76 -57.59 25.88
C ALA A 291 28.43 -58.81 25.01
N GLU A 292 27.61 -59.75 25.50
CA GLU A 292 27.10 -60.88 24.71
C GLU A 292 26.16 -60.40 23.58
N ALA A 293 25.30 -59.42 23.83
CA ALA A 293 24.44 -58.84 22.80
C ALA A 293 25.24 -58.10 21.71
N LYS A 294 26.29 -57.35 22.07
CA LYS A 294 27.18 -56.72 21.08
C LYS A 294 28.04 -57.73 20.32
N LYS A 295 28.46 -58.83 20.96
CA LYS A 295 29.16 -59.93 20.27
C LYS A 295 28.24 -60.71 19.32
N ALA A 296 26.97 -60.92 19.68
CA ALA A 296 26.00 -61.56 18.80
C ALA A 296 25.67 -60.73 17.55
N ASN A 297 25.77 -59.40 17.65
CA ASN A 297 25.68 -58.49 16.50
C ASN A 297 26.99 -58.35 15.70
N GLY A 298 28.10 -58.96 16.14
CA GLY A 298 29.45 -58.72 15.63
C GLY A 298 29.96 -59.71 14.57
N ASP A 299 29.19 -60.71 14.16
CA ASP A 299 29.67 -61.80 13.28
C ASP A 299 29.03 -61.80 11.87
N SER A 300 28.55 -60.65 11.40
CA SER A 300 28.10 -60.45 10.02
C SER A 300 28.68 -59.20 9.36
N GLU A 301 29.83 -58.72 9.83
CA GLU A 301 30.55 -57.61 9.21
C GLU A 301 31.92 -58.09 8.70
N THR A 302 31.93 -58.79 7.56
CA THR A 302 33.13 -58.79 6.73
C THR A 302 32.74 -58.94 5.25
N GLN A 303 32.98 -57.86 4.49
CA GLN A 303 33.03 -57.75 3.02
C GLN A 303 31.82 -57.23 2.20
N GLN A 304 30.69 -56.82 2.79
CA GLN A 304 29.62 -56.13 2.03
C GLN A 304 29.36 -54.66 2.41
N SER A 305 30.01 -54.13 3.46
CA SER A 305 29.65 -52.85 4.10
C SER A 305 30.48 -51.62 3.70
N GLN A 306 31.27 -51.67 2.61
CA GLN A 306 31.94 -50.47 2.06
C GLN A 306 31.14 -49.79 0.95
N SER A 307 30.42 -50.53 0.10
CA SER A 307 29.66 -49.94 -1.00
C SER A 307 28.34 -49.27 -0.59
N GLU A 308 27.71 -49.74 0.48
CA GLU A 308 26.47 -49.13 1.00
C GLU A 308 26.76 -47.89 1.85
N LYS A 309 27.78 -47.93 2.73
CA LYS A 309 28.22 -46.73 3.49
C LYS A 309 28.74 -45.61 2.58
N SER A 310 29.42 -45.93 1.47
CA SER A 310 29.86 -44.93 0.50
C SER A 310 28.68 -44.34 -0.29
N LYS A 311 27.67 -45.16 -0.63
CA LYS A 311 26.46 -44.68 -1.31
C LYS A 311 25.61 -43.81 -0.39
N ASP A 312 25.42 -44.18 0.87
CA ASP A 312 24.68 -43.37 1.85
C ASP A 312 25.39 -42.04 2.14
N ALA A 313 26.73 -42.03 2.22
CA ALA A 313 27.49 -40.79 2.37
C ALA A 313 27.38 -39.87 1.13
N LEU A 314 27.42 -40.43 -0.08
CA LEU A 314 27.21 -39.69 -1.33
C LEU A 314 25.79 -39.14 -1.45
N VAL A 315 24.78 -39.96 -1.14
CA VAL A 315 23.36 -39.55 -1.14
C VAL A 315 23.11 -38.48 -0.08
N CYS A 316 23.70 -38.62 1.11
CA CYS A 316 23.64 -37.60 2.15
C CYS A 316 24.27 -36.28 1.68
N GLY A 317 25.47 -36.33 1.08
CA GLY A 317 26.13 -35.14 0.54
C GLY A 317 25.34 -34.44 -0.59
N LEU A 318 24.68 -35.22 -1.45
CA LEU A 318 23.78 -34.67 -2.49
C LEU A 318 22.54 -34.01 -1.87
N LYS A 319 21.94 -34.62 -0.85
CA LYS A 319 20.82 -34.02 -0.11
C LYS A 319 21.24 -32.75 0.61
N GLU A 320 22.39 -32.75 1.28
CA GLU A 320 22.95 -31.57 1.94
C GLU A 320 23.15 -30.42 0.95
N ARG A 321 23.78 -30.69 -0.21
CA ARG A 321 23.96 -29.69 -1.27
C ARG A 321 22.62 -29.14 -1.75
N ALA A 322 21.63 -30.00 -1.99
CA ALA A 322 20.32 -29.59 -2.49
C ALA A 322 19.49 -28.78 -1.48
N VAL A 323 19.65 -29.02 -0.18
CA VAL A 323 19.05 -28.18 0.88
C VAL A 323 19.78 -26.84 0.94
N ALA A 324 21.11 -26.86 0.96
CA ALA A 324 21.95 -25.68 1.04
C ALA A 324 21.73 -24.71 -0.13
N GLU A 325 21.56 -25.25 -1.34
CA GLU A 325 21.22 -24.51 -2.55
C GLU A 325 19.90 -23.75 -2.40
N ARG A 326 18.85 -24.42 -1.90
CA ARG A 326 17.55 -23.78 -1.69
C ARG A 326 17.58 -22.74 -0.59
N GLU A 327 18.28 -22.99 0.51
CA GLU A 327 18.50 -22.00 1.57
C GLU A 327 19.18 -20.75 1.02
N HIS A 328 20.26 -20.93 0.24
CA HIS A 328 20.94 -19.82 -0.42
C HIS A 328 20.01 -19.06 -1.38
N ARG A 329 19.27 -19.78 -2.22
CA ARG A 329 18.32 -19.20 -3.17
C ARG A 329 17.26 -18.37 -2.45
N ILE A 330 16.70 -18.84 -1.33
CA ILE A 330 15.75 -18.06 -0.52
C ILE A 330 16.41 -16.81 0.05
N SER A 331 17.61 -16.90 0.62
CA SER A 331 18.31 -15.72 1.14
C SER A 331 18.58 -14.69 0.04
N SER A 332 18.94 -15.11 -1.17
CA SER A 332 19.15 -14.20 -2.30
C SER A 332 17.85 -13.60 -2.83
N LEU A 333 16.78 -14.39 -2.96
CA LEU A 333 15.45 -13.92 -3.32
C LEU A 333 14.88 -12.93 -2.30
N ALA A 334 15.07 -13.19 -1.00
CA ALA A 334 14.62 -12.31 0.08
C ALA A 334 15.39 -10.98 0.10
N LYS A 335 16.66 -10.97 -0.32
CA LYS A 335 17.44 -9.73 -0.52
C LYS A 335 16.94 -8.93 -1.72
N ALA A 336 16.59 -9.60 -2.82
CA ALA A 336 16.02 -8.95 -4.00
C ALA A 336 14.64 -8.34 -3.70
N LEU A 337 13.78 -9.08 -3.01
CA LEU A 337 12.40 -8.67 -2.65
C LEU A 337 12.29 -8.01 -1.27
N LYS A 338 13.31 -7.25 -0.87
CA LYS A 338 13.36 -6.64 0.47
C LYS A 338 12.27 -5.59 0.67
N GLU A 339 11.84 -4.91 -0.39
CA GLU A 339 10.87 -3.82 -0.31
C GLU A 339 9.47 -4.38 -0.05
N GLU A 340 9.10 -5.43 -0.77
CA GLU A 340 7.86 -6.20 -0.62
C GLU A 340 7.79 -6.88 0.74
N ARG A 341 8.93 -7.39 1.24
CA ARG A 341 9.04 -7.92 2.60
C ARG A 341 8.69 -6.86 3.65
N GLN A 342 9.29 -5.67 3.55
CA GLN A 342 9.03 -4.58 4.50
C GLN A 342 7.60 -4.07 4.38
N ALA A 343 7.08 -3.94 3.16
CA ALA A 343 5.69 -3.59 2.90
C ALA A 343 4.71 -4.59 3.55
N THR A 344 4.99 -5.89 3.41
CA THR A 344 4.20 -6.97 4.01
C THR A 344 4.22 -6.86 5.54
N ARG A 345 5.40 -6.67 6.14
CA ARG A 345 5.56 -6.52 7.59
C ARG A 345 4.73 -5.35 8.13
N VAL A 346 4.85 -4.17 7.50
CA VAL A 346 4.09 -2.97 7.90
C VAL A 346 2.59 -3.19 7.73
N ASN A 347 2.16 -3.84 6.65
CA ASN A 347 0.75 -4.14 6.43
C ASN A 347 0.19 -5.10 7.49
N VAL A 348 0.96 -6.11 7.89
CA VAL A 348 0.56 -7.04 8.95
C VAL A 348 0.50 -6.34 10.31
N GLU A 349 1.48 -5.51 10.66
CA GLU A 349 1.46 -4.71 11.91
C GLU A 349 0.25 -3.77 11.94
N ARG A 350 -0.03 -3.10 10.82
CA ARG A 350 -1.21 -2.25 10.63
C ARG A 350 -2.50 -3.06 10.78
N LYS A 351 -2.63 -4.20 10.10
CA LYS A 351 -3.79 -5.11 10.20
C LYS A 351 -4.02 -5.64 11.62
N GLN A 352 -2.94 -5.90 12.38
CA GLN A 352 -3.04 -6.30 13.78
C GLN A 352 -3.50 -5.18 14.72
N GLY A 353 -3.20 -3.92 14.37
CA GLY A 353 -3.66 -2.74 15.11
C GLY A 353 -5.09 -2.30 14.80
N MET A 354 -5.70 -2.81 13.72
CA MET A 354 -7.06 -2.45 13.31
C MET A 354 -8.13 -3.20 14.11
N THR A 355 -9.24 -2.51 14.40
CA THR A 355 -10.45 -3.13 14.93
C THR A 355 -11.15 -3.97 13.87
N GLU A 356 -12.02 -4.89 14.30
CA GLU A 356 -12.82 -5.71 13.37
C GLU A 356 -13.64 -4.87 12.38
N ARG A 357 -14.19 -3.75 12.86
CA ARG A 357 -15.00 -2.84 12.04
C ARG A 357 -14.16 -2.17 10.95
N GLU A 358 -12.92 -1.80 11.26
CA GLU A 358 -11.99 -1.20 10.31
C GLU A 358 -11.50 -2.23 9.29
N ARG A 359 -11.20 -3.46 9.73
CA ARG A 359 -10.84 -4.56 8.83
C ARG A 359 -11.96 -4.88 7.83
N GLN A 360 -13.21 -4.91 8.29
CA GLN A 360 -14.35 -5.13 7.40
C GLN A 360 -14.52 -3.97 6.41
N MET A 361 -14.37 -2.72 6.85
CA MET A 361 -14.45 -1.56 5.96
C MET A 361 -13.35 -1.56 4.88
N GLU A 362 -12.12 -2.00 5.19
CA GLU A 362 -11.08 -2.15 4.16
C GLU A 362 -11.41 -3.26 3.17
N LEU A 363 -11.93 -4.39 3.65
CA LEU A 363 -12.34 -5.48 2.79
C LEU A 363 -13.48 -5.05 1.85
N ASP A 364 -14.49 -4.33 2.37
CA ASP A 364 -15.59 -3.79 1.60
C ASP A 364 -15.11 -2.74 0.57
N ALA A 365 -14.12 -1.91 0.92
CA ALA A 365 -13.51 -0.96 -0.01
C ALA A 365 -12.74 -1.64 -1.15
N LEU A 366 -12.01 -2.72 -0.86
CA LEU A 366 -11.34 -3.55 -1.87
C LEU A 366 -12.37 -4.19 -2.82
N PHE A 367 -13.46 -4.74 -2.28
CA PHE A 367 -14.52 -5.33 -3.10
C PHE A 367 -15.25 -4.29 -3.95
N ALA A 368 -15.47 -3.08 -3.44
CA ALA A 368 -16.08 -1.98 -4.21
C ALA A 368 -15.22 -1.56 -5.40
N ASP A 369 -13.89 -1.51 -5.23
CA ASP A 369 -12.94 -1.17 -6.31
C ASP A 369 -12.87 -2.28 -7.39
N THR A 370 -13.08 -3.55 -7.00
CA THR A 370 -13.20 -4.68 -7.96
C THR A 370 -14.59 -4.81 -8.60
N GLY A 371 -15.62 -4.22 -7.98
CA GLY A 371 -17.03 -4.45 -8.31
C GLY A 371 -17.60 -3.61 -9.46
N ASP A 372 -16.89 -2.57 -9.93
CA ASP A 372 -17.39 -1.66 -10.97
C ASP A 372 -17.15 -2.16 -12.42
N LYS A 373 -16.96 -3.46 -12.60
CA LYS A 373 -16.86 -4.09 -13.93
C LYS A 373 -17.78 -5.30 -14.07
N GLY A 374 -19.09 -5.02 -14.12
CA GLY A 374 -20.08 -5.98 -14.64
C GLY A 374 -20.18 -5.91 -16.18
N PRO A 375 -20.44 -7.02 -16.89
CA PRO A 375 -20.52 -7.04 -18.34
C PRO A 375 -21.79 -6.32 -18.79
N GLY A 376 -21.62 -5.33 -19.68
CA GLY A 376 -22.66 -4.70 -20.51
C GLY A 376 -24.11 -4.79 -20.01
N LYS A 377 -24.49 -3.93 -19.05
CA LYS A 377 -25.90 -3.63 -18.82
C LYS A 377 -26.26 -2.32 -19.50
N ARG A 378 -27.17 -2.44 -20.47
CA ARG A 378 -27.85 -1.34 -21.16
C ARG A 378 -28.24 -0.25 -20.16
N ARG A 379 -27.84 1.00 -20.42
CA ARG A 379 -28.29 2.18 -19.70
C ARG A 379 -29.78 2.38 -19.94
N ASP A 380 -30.59 1.97 -18.97
CA ASP A 380 -31.84 2.64 -18.65
C ASP A 380 -32.00 2.65 -17.12
N SER A 381 -32.27 3.83 -16.58
CA SER A 381 -32.49 4.21 -15.18
C SER A 381 -31.31 4.25 -14.19
N GLU A 382 -30.88 5.50 -13.89
CA GLU A 382 -30.62 6.16 -12.57
C GLU A 382 -29.83 5.37 -11.50
N SER A 383 -28.75 5.85 -10.84
CA SER A 383 -28.47 7.17 -10.24
C SER A 383 -27.05 7.20 -9.62
N GLU A 384 -26.37 8.37 -9.63
CA GLU A 384 -25.13 8.77 -8.88
C GLU A 384 -23.79 8.09 -9.28
N SER A 385 -22.62 8.73 -9.36
CA SER A 385 -22.13 10.12 -9.43
C SER A 385 -20.64 9.99 -9.78
N ASP A 386 -20.08 10.98 -10.48
CA ASP A 386 -18.65 11.18 -10.78
C ASP A 386 -18.00 10.32 -11.88
N ASN A 387 -18.22 10.75 -13.13
CA ASN A 387 -17.23 10.57 -14.18
C ASN A 387 -17.00 11.92 -14.88
N ASP A 388 -16.03 12.69 -14.38
CA ASP A 388 -15.52 13.92 -14.98
C ASP A 388 -14.68 13.59 -16.23
N GLU A 389 -15.31 13.02 -17.26
CA GLU A 389 -14.74 13.02 -18.60
C GLU A 389 -14.77 14.46 -19.11
N LYS A 390 -13.60 15.06 -19.30
CA LYS A 390 -13.45 16.49 -19.62
C LYS A 390 -13.88 16.77 -21.06
N VAL A 391 -15.18 16.83 -21.28
CA VAL A 391 -15.81 17.15 -22.57
C VAL A 391 -15.29 18.50 -23.07
N TYR A 392 -14.69 18.50 -24.26
CA TYR A 392 -14.10 19.69 -24.89
C TYR A 392 -15.16 20.79 -25.09
N ASN A 393 -15.07 21.85 -24.28
CA ASN A 393 -16.01 22.99 -24.25
C ASN A 393 -15.32 24.27 -24.78
N PRO A 394 -15.27 24.45 -26.11
CA PRO A 394 -14.51 25.53 -26.74
C PRO A 394 -15.05 26.93 -26.45
N LEU A 395 -16.31 27.05 -26.01
CA LEU A 395 -16.96 28.33 -25.65
C LEU A 395 -17.03 28.58 -24.14
N LYS A 396 -16.48 27.68 -23.30
CA LYS A 396 -16.49 27.75 -21.83
C LYS A 396 -17.88 28.05 -21.23
N LEU A 397 -18.94 27.53 -21.86
CA LEU A 397 -20.30 27.68 -21.35
C LEU A 397 -20.50 26.77 -20.13
N PRO A 398 -21.25 27.17 -19.09
CA PRO A 398 -21.55 26.29 -17.97
C PRO A 398 -22.11 24.94 -18.46
N LEU A 399 -21.63 23.83 -17.90
CA LEU A 399 -22.11 22.50 -18.24
C LEU A 399 -23.52 22.31 -17.66
N ALA A 400 -24.39 21.64 -18.41
CA ALA A 400 -25.69 21.24 -17.88
C ALA A 400 -25.52 20.15 -16.82
N TRP A 401 -26.62 19.80 -16.14
CA TRP A 401 -26.71 18.62 -15.28
C TRP A 401 -26.46 17.29 -16.02
N ASP A 402 -26.40 17.30 -17.36
CA ASP A 402 -26.07 16.17 -18.25
C ASP A 402 -24.58 16.17 -18.68
N GLY A 403 -23.71 17.01 -18.07
CA GLY A 403 -22.27 17.06 -18.35
C GLY A 403 -21.89 17.63 -19.74
N LYS A 404 -22.86 17.85 -20.63
CA LYS A 404 -22.65 18.45 -21.96
C LYS A 404 -22.70 19.99 -21.91
N PRO A 405 -21.95 20.69 -22.78
CA PRO A 405 -22.03 22.15 -22.89
C PRO A 405 -23.44 22.61 -23.26
N ILE A 406 -24.00 23.54 -22.48
CA ILE A 406 -25.35 24.09 -22.74
C ILE A 406 -25.36 24.78 -24.11
N PRO A 407 -26.33 24.49 -24.99
CA PRO A 407 -26.47 25.19 -26.27
C PRO A 407 -26.53 26.71 -26.09
N TYR A 408 -25.78 27.46 -26.90
CA TYR A 408 -25.57 28.91 -26.74
C TYR A 408 -26.87 29.74 -26.73
N TRP A 409 -27.87 29.34 -27.51
CA TRP A 409 -29.17 30.02 -27.54
C TRP A 409 -29.95 29.83 -26.22
N LEU A 410 -29.83 28.66 -25.58
CA LEU A 410 -30.46 28.35 -24.30
C LEU A 410 -29.79 29.14 -23.16
N TYR A 411 -28.46 29.28 -23.23
CA TYR A 411 -27.68 30.12 -22.32
C TYR A 411 -28.12 31.61 -22.38
N LYS A 412 -28.35 32.13 -23.59
CA LYS A 412 -28.88 33.50 -23.78
C LYS A 412 -30.34 33.64 -23.37
N LEU A 413 -31.20 32.66 -23.70
CA LEU A 413 -32.63 32.69 -23.40
C LEU A 413 -32.92 32.70 -21.90
N HIS A 414 -32.22 31.87 -21.12
CA HIS A 414 -32.36 31.81 -19.67
C HIS A 414 -31.54 32.87 -18.92
N GLY A 415 -30.83 33.74 -19.65
CA GLY A 415 -30.07 34.85 -19.06
C GLY A 415 -28.90 34.41 -18.18
N LEU A 416 -28.33 33.21 -18.39
CA LEU A 416 -27.21 32.70 -17.60
C LEU A 416 -25.93 33.54 -17.79
N GLY A 417 -25.82 34.32 -18.85
CA GLY A 417 -24.69 35.23 -19.09
C GLY A 417 -24.78 36.59 -18.42
N VAL A 418 -25.77 36.82 -17.56
CA VAL A 418 -25.86 38.04 -16.74
C VAL A 418 -25.34 37.72 -15.34
N GLU A 419 -24.27 38.39 -14.96
CA GLU A 419 -23.57 38.20 -13.69
C GLU A 419 -24.24 39.02 -12.57
N PHE A 420 -24.61 38.36 -11.47
CA PHE A 420 -25.14 39.00 -10.27
C PHE A 420 -24.25 38.69 -9.06
N SER A 421 -23.69 39.71 -8.42
CA SER A 421 -22.87 39.55 -7.21
C SER A 421 -23.70 39.66 -5.93
N CYS A 422 -23.32 38.89 -4.90
CA CYS A 422 -23.88 39.00 -3.55
C CYS A 422 -22.76 39.23 -2.53
N GLU A 423 -22.78 40.36 -1.84
CA GLU A 423 -21.74 40.74 -0.87
C GLU A 423 -21.80 39.88 0.39
N ILE A 424 -23.00 39.54 0.87
CA ILE A 424 -23.22 38.69 2.04
C ILE A 424 -22.62 37.28 1.84
N CYS A 425 -22.53 36.80 0.60
CA CYS A 425 -21.89 35.52 0.25
C CYS A 425 -20.37 35.62 0.01
N GLY A 426 -19.73 36.74 0.36
CA GLY A 426 -18.31 36.98 0.10
C GLY A 426 -18.02 37.42 -1.34
N ASN A 427 -18.86 38.28 -1.92
CA ASN A 427 -18.80 38.74 -3.32
C ASN A 427 -18.84 37.60 -4.35
N PHE A 428 -19.57 36.53 -4.03
CA PHE A 428 -19.77 35.43 -4.97
C PHE A 428 -20.68 35.88 -6.13
N VAL A 429 -20.27 35.52 -7.36
CA VAL A 429 -20.99 35.88 -8.59
C VAL A 429 -21.86 34.71 -9.01
N TYR A 430 -23.17 34.94 -9.07
CA TYR A 430 -24.16 34.00 -9.58
C TYR A 430 -24.47 34.29 -11.04
N MET A 431 -24.54 33.23 -11.83
CA MET A 431 -24.82 33.29 -13.27
C MET A 431 -26.32 33.14 -13.51
N GLY A 432 -26.95 34.24 -13.92
CA GLY A 432 -28.38 34.30 -14.23
C GLY A 432 -29.29 34.52 -13.02
N ARG A 433 -30.44 35.16 -13.30
CA ARG A 433 -31.39 35.62 -12.28
C ARG A 433 -32.02 34.49 -11.48
N ARG A 434 -32.32 33.34 -12.10
CA ARG A 434 -32.95 32.21 -11.39
C ARG A 434 -32.03 31.58 -10.34
N ALA A 435 -30.73 31.46 -10.65
CA ALA A 435 -29.73 30.98 -9.69
C ALA A 435 -29.56 31.99 -8.55
N PHE A 436 -29.55 33.27 -8.89
CA PHE A 436 -29.55 34.35 -7.91
C PHE A 436 -30.80 34.32 -7.01
N ASP A 437 -32.01 34.19 -7.52
CA ASP A 437 -33.20 34.19 -6.64
C ASP A 437 -33.26 32.93 -5.74
N LYS A 438 -32.63 31.82 -6.16
CA LYS A 438 -32.50 30.61 -5.35
C LYS A 438 -31.47 30.77 -4.22
N HIS A 439 -30.36 31.48 -4.45
CA HIS A 439 -29.25 31.58 -3.50
C HIS A 439 -29.65 32.16 -2.14
N PHE A 440 -30.69 33.01 -2.07
CA PHE A 440 -31.23 33.54 -0.81
C PHE A 440 -31.71 32.46 0.16
N SER A 441 -32.13 31.30 -0.36
CA SER A 441 -32.56 30.14 0.43
C SER A 441 -31.44 29.11 0.65
N GLU A 442 -30.27 29.30 0.03
CA GLU A 442 -29.16 28.35 0.12
C GLU A 442 -28.38 28.50 1.42
N ALA A 443 -27.81 27.38 1.88
CA ALA A 443 -27.09 27.32 3.16
C ALA A 443 -25.96 28.35 3.26
N ARG A 444 -25.31 28.70 2.14
CA ARG A 444 -24.21 29.67 2.11
C ARG A 444 -24.66 31.09 2.46
N HIS A 445 -25.79 31.53 1.91
CA HIS A 445 -26.35 32.85 2.19
C HIS A 445 -26.92 32.92 3.61
N ILE A 446 -27.63 31.87 4.04
CA ILE A 446 -28.15 31.74 5.41
C ILE A 446 -27.01 31.75 6.43
N TYR A 447 -25.91 31.06 6.13
CA TYR A 447 -24.71 31.08 6.97
C TYR A 447 -24.06 32.48 7.00
N GLY A 448 -23.99 33.17 5.86
CA GLY A 448 -23.52 34.56 5.78
C GLY A 448 -24.34 35.51 6.69
N LEU A 449 -25.67 35.42 6.62
CA LEU A 449 -26.56 36.17 7.53
C LEU A 449 -26.34 35.81 9.00
N ARG A 450 -26.14 34.52 9.30
CA ARG A 450 -25.86 34.05 10.66
C ARG A 450 -24.55 34.60 11.21
N CYS A 451 -23.50 34.70 10.38
CA CYS A 451 -22.23 35.30 10.75
C CYS A 451 -22.35 36.80 11.05
N LEU A 452 -23.32 37.49 10.45
CA LEU A 452 -23.64 38.89 10.74
C LEU A 452 -24.49 39.08 12.02
N GLY A 453 -24.85 37.98 12.71
CA GLY A 453 -25.68 38.02 13.92
C GLY A 453 -27.20 37.97 13.65
N ILE A 454 -27.61 37.88 12.39
CA ILE A 454 -29.02 37.75 11.98
C ILE A 454 -29.41 36.28 12.08
N THR A 455 -29.89 35.88 13.25
CA THR A 455 -30.16 34.46 13.58
C THR A 455 -31.64 34.09 13.50
N GLN A 456 -32.54 35.08 13.46
CA GLN A 456 -33.99 34.88 13.45
C GLN A 456 -34.60 35.41 12.17
N GLN A 457 -35.62 34.71 11.67
CA GLN A 457 -36.45 35.13 10.54
C GLN A 457 -35.64 35.53 9.29
N THR A 458 -34.75 34.63 8.84
CA THR A 458 -33.90 34.83 7.66
C THR A 458 -34.68 35.01 6.35
N SER A 459 -35.96 34.64 6.30
CA SER A 459 -36.83 34.82 5.13
C SER A 459 -37.16 36.29 4.84
N LEU A 460 -37.14 37.17 5.84
CA LEU A 460 -37.39 38.61 5.65
C LEU A 460 -36.22 39.31 4.95
N PHE A 461 -35.05 38.68 4.92
CA PHE A 461 -33.83 39.19 4.29
C PHE A 461 -33.67 38.72 2.83
N ARG A 462 -34.74 38.17 2.24
CA ARG A 462 -34.76 37.79 0.82
C ARG A 462 -34.59 39.06 -0.03
N GLU A 463 -33.78 38.95 -1.09
CA GLU A 463 -33.44 40.04 -2.02
C GLU A 463 -32.42 41.07 -1.50
N ILE A 464 -31.93 40.93 -0.27
CA ILE A 464 -30.88 41.81 0.28
C ILE A 464 -29.51 41.24 -0.03
N THR A 465 -28.67 42.02 -0.68
CA THR A 465 -27.37 41.56 -1.21
C THR A 465 -26.19 42.24 -0.53
N LYS A 466 -26.38 43.50 -0.10
CA LYS A 466 -25.38 44.29 0.61
C LYS A 466 -25.45 44.07 2.11
N ILE A 467 -24.29 44.02 2.73
CA ILE A 467 -24.17 43.80 4.18
C ILE A 467 -24.75 44.98 4.97
N ASP A 468 -24.48 46.21 4.53
CA ASP A 468 -24.96 47.44 5.19
C ASP A 468 -26.49 47.53 5.23
N GLU A 469 -27.16 47.13 4.15
CA GLU A 469 -28.62 47.14 4.05
C GLU A 469 -29.23 46.09 4.97
N ALA A 470 -28.62 44.90 5.07
CA ALA A 470 -29.05 43.84 5.97
C ALA A 470 -28.93 44.26 7.45
N LEU A 471 -27.84 44.92 7.84
CA LEU A 471 -27.64 45.40 9.22
C LEU A 471 -28.65 46.49 9.59
N ARG A 472 -28.93 47.45 8.70
CA ARG A 472 -29.94 48.51 8.95
C ARG A 472 -31.34 47.94 9.13
N LEU A 473 -31.72 46.96 8.31
CA LEU A 473 -33.02 46.30 8.44
C LEU A 473 -33.10 45.53 9.77
N TRP A 474 -32.03 44.82 10.13
CA TRP A 474 -31.96 44.09 11.39
C TRP A 474 -32.07 45.02 12.61
N GLU A 475 -31.39 46.17 12.62
CA GLU A 475 -31.52 47.15 13.69
C GLU A 475 -32.93 47.71 13.83
N THR A 476 -33.63 47.89 12.71
CA THR A 476 -35.02 48.38 12.71
C THR A 476 -35.96 47.33 13.28
N LEU A 477 -35.83 46.07 12.84
CA LEU A 477 -36.62 44.95 13.35
C LEU A 477 -36.36 44.68 14.84
N GLU A 478 -35.11 44.83 15.29
CA GLU A 478 -34.76 44.66 16.71
C GLU A 478 -35.43 45.73 17.57
N LYS A 479 -35.48 46.99 17.09
CA LYS A 479 -36.18 48.09 17.77
C LYS A 479 -37.68 47.85 17.83
N GLU A 480 -38.30 47.42 16.73
CA GLU A 480 -39.74 47.09 16.69
C GLU A 480 -40.06 45.93 17.64
N ARG A 481 -39.27 44.85 17.60
CA ARG A 481 -39.46 43.69 18.49
C ARG A 481 -39.27 44.05 19.96
N LYS A 482 -38.29 44.90 20.27
CA LYS A 482 -38.10 45.43 21.64
C LYS A 482 -39.30 46.29 22.04
N HIS A 483 -39.78 47.15 21.16
CA HIS A 483 -40.95 47.99 21.42
C HIS A 483 -42.22 47.15 21.67
N GLU A 484 -42.48 46.12 20.86
CA GLU A 484 -43.59 45.18 21.09
C GLU A 484 -43.46 44.43 22.42
N ARG A 485 -42.24 44.01 22.79
CA ARG A 485 -41.98 43.37 24.08
C ARG A 485 -42.22 44.33 25.24
N ASP A 486 -41.72 45.55 25.14
CA ASP A 486 -41.90 46.60 26.15
C ASP A 486 -43.39 46.96 26.30
N ILE A 487 -44.15 47.03 25.20
CA ILE A 487 -45.61 47.21 25.25
C ILE A 487 -46.26 46.04 25.99
N LYS A 488 -45.93 44.80 25.63
CA LYS A 488 -46.53 43.59 26.21
C LYS A 488 -46.21 43.43 27.70
N GLU A 489 -44.98 43.73 28.12
CA GLU A 489 -44.56 43.66 29.52
C GLU A 489 -45.19 44.77 30.37
N ASN A 490 -45.51 45.93 29.78
CA ASN A 490 -46.15 47.05 30.48
C ASN A 490 -47.69 47.02 30.47
N VAL A 491 -48.34 45.98 29.92
CA VAL A 491 -49.81 45.87 29.87
C VAL A 491 -50.42 45.66 31.26
N VAL A 492 -49.74 44.90 32.14
CA VAL A 492 -50.25 44.58 33.48
C VAL A 492 -49.49 45.42 34.51
N GLN A 493 -50.20 46.41 35.03
CA GLN A 493 -49.71 47.31 36.07
C GLN A 493 -50.28 46.89 37.42
N MET A 494 -49.41 46.65 38.39
CA MET A 494 -49.76 46.28 39.76
C MET A 494 -49.49 47.48 40.68
N GLU A 495 -50.42 47.78 41.57
CA GLU A 495 -50.25 48.79 42.62
C GLU A 495 -49.63 48.14 43.87
N ASP A 496 -48.60 48.77 44.44
CA ASP A 496 -48.05 48.39 45.74
C ASP A 496 -48.87 48.96 46.91
N ALA A 497 -48.55 48.57 48.14
CA ALA A 497 -49.27 49.01 49.34
C ALA A 497 -49.10 50.52 49.64
N GLU A 498 -48.17 51.20 48.98
CA GLU A 498 -47.93 52.64 49.08
C GLU A 498 -48.58 53.42 47.93
N GLY A 499 -49.23 52.72 46.98
CA GLY A 499 -49.95 53.30 45.85
C GLY A 499 -49.07 53.59 44.63
N ASN A 500 -47.85 53.07 44.56
CA ASN A 500 -47.00 53.20 43.38
C ASN A 500 -47.36 52.11 42.35
N VAL A 501 -47.46 52.51 41.09
CA VAL A 501 -47.83 51.63 39.98
C VAL A 501 -46.56 51.10 39.31
N MET A 502 -46.41 49.77 39.21
CA MET A 502 -45.26 49.15 38.55
C MET A 502 -45.65 47.93 37.70
N PRO A 503 -44.85 47.58 36.66
CA PRO A 503 -45.12 46.39 35.85
C PRO A 503 -45.09 45.11 36.69
N GLU A 504 -46.00 44.17 36.40
CA GLU A 504 -46.19 42.92 37.16
C GLU A 504 -44.88 42.17 37.44
N ARG A 505 -43.98 42.10 36.45
CA ARG A 505 -42.69 41.42 36.59
C ARG A 505 -41.83 42.02 37.71
N ILE A 506 -41.75 43.36 37.76
CA ILE A 506 -40.95 44.07 38.77
C ILE A 506 -41.64 43.96 40.14
N TYR A 507 -42.98 44.00 40.18
CA TYR A 507 -43.74 43.77 41.42
C TYR A 507 -43.48 42.38 42.00
N LEU A 508 -43.57 41.33 41.18
CA LEU A 508 -43.34 39.94 41.62
C LEU A 508 -41.89 39.73 42.08
N GLU A 509 -40.91 40.32 41.38
CA GLU A 509 -39.50 40.28 41.78
C GLU A 509 -39.29 40.98 43.13
N TYR A 510 -39.89 42.16 43.33
CA TYR A 510 -39.85 42.90 44.59
C TYR A 510 -40.49 42.10 45.74
N VAL A 511 -41.71 41.60 45.57
CA VAL A 511 -42.41 40.80 46.59
C VAL A 511 -41.64 39.51 46.93
N SER A 512 -41.02 38.87 45.94
CA SER A 512 -40.22 37.67 46.18
C SER A 512 -39.00 37.93 47.05
N LEU A 513 -38.29 39.04 46.84
CA LEU A 513 -37.13 39.46 47.64
C LEU A 513 -37.52 39.83 49.07
N THR A 514 -38.68 40.47 49.26
CA THR A 514 -39.20 40.83 50.59
C THR A 514 -39.62 39.59 51.40
N ARG A 515 -40.08 38.51 50.74
CA ARG A 515 -40.40 37.22 51.39
C ARG A 515 -39.16 36.44 51.83
N TYR A 516 -38.07 36.48 51.06
CA TYR A 516 -36.81 35.83 51.43
C TYR A 516 -36.12 36.49 52.62
N THR A 517 -36.21 37.82 52.74
CA THR A 517 -35.59 38.58 53.83
C THR A 517 -36.33 38.46 55.17
N THR A 518 -37.63 38.14 55.16
CA THR A 518 -38.42 37.89 56.39
C THR A 518 -38.17 36.49 56.98
N LEU A 519 -37.81 35.49 56.17
CA LEU A 519 -37.51 34.12 56.62
C LEU A 519 -36.14 33.96 57.32
N LEU A 520 -35.20 34.89 57.11
CA LEU A 520 -33.84 34.85 57.69
C LEU A 520 -33.71 35.55 59.06
N ARG A 521 -34.80 36.09 59.64
CA ARG A 521 -34.78 36.87 60.89
C ARG A 521 -35.49 36.22 62.09
N HIS A 522 -35.87 34.94 62.01
CA HIS A 522 -36.54 34.22 63.11
C HIS A 522 -35.52 33.52 64.04
N PRO A 523 -35.52 33.73 65.37
CA PRO A 523 -34.41 33.35 66.23
C PRO A 523 -34.57 31.94 66.83
N LEU A 524 -34.46 30.87 66.05
CA LEU A 524 -34.44 29.48 66.59
C LEU A 524 -33.51 28.49 65.87
N PHE A 525 -32.59 28.95 65.02
CA PHE A 525 -31.57 28.08 64.40
C PHE A 525 -30.18 28.37 64.95
N SER A 526 -29.95 27.97 66.20
CA SER A 526 -28.64 27.74 66.79
C SER A 526 -28.71 26.38 67.50
N PHE A 527 -27.63 25.60 67.41
CA PHE A 527 -27.46 24.19 67.86
C PHE A 527 -27.94 23.10 66.89
N PHE A 528 -27.04 22.59 66.04
CA PHE A 528 -26.49 21.23 66.13
C PHE A 528 -25.52 20.99 64.95
N THR A 529 -24.25 20.79 65.30
CA THR A 529 -23.18 20.34 64.43
C THR A 529 -23.16 18.81 64.36
N SER A 530 -22.64 18.28 63.22
CA SER A 530 -21.91 17.01 63.05
C SER A 530 -22.52 15.97 62.10
N LEU A 531 -21.87 15.88 60.92
CA LEU A 531 -21.43 14.67 60.20
C LEU A 531 -22.28 13.38 60.33
N THR A 532 -23.09 13.07 59.32
CA THR A 532 -23.16 11.75 58.65
C THR A 532 -24.09 11.81 57.43
N VAL A 533 -23.90 10.90 56.48
CA VAL A 533 -24.69 10.69 55.24
C VAL A 533 -24.22 11.48 54.00
N PHE A 534 -23.01 11.16 53.55
CA PHE A 534 -22.59 11.32 52.16
C PHE A 534 -22.01 9.98 51.69
N LYS A 535 -22.86 9.10 51.14
CA LYS A 535 -22.58 7.91 50.28
C LYS A 535 -23.73 6.92 50.40
N GLN A 536 -24.66 6.93 49.44
CA GLN A 536 -25.23 5.73 48.78
C GLN A 536 -26.34 6.19 47.80
N PHE A 537 -26.00 6.53 46.56
CA PHE A 537 -26.78 6.19 45.36
C PHE A 537 -26.03 6.72 44.13
N ALA A 538 -25.28 5.80 43.51
CA ALA A 538 -24.74 5.95 42.18
C ALA A 538 -25.54 5.05 41.22
N LYS A 539 -25.62 5.49 39.95
CA LYS A 539 -25.67 4.70 38.71
C LYS A 539 -27.00 4.59 37.94
N THR A 540 -27.24 5.57 37.05
CA THR A 540 -27.48 5.53 35.57
C THR A 540 -27.91 6.95 35.17
N ARG A 541 -27.37 7.74 34.22
CA ARG A 541 -26.69 7.56 32.92
C ARG A 541 -25.80 8.80 32.61
N HIS A 542 -24.83 8.62 31.70
CA HIS A 542 -23.77 9.53 31.20
C HIS A 542 -24.16 10.92 30.62
N PHE A 543 -23.27 11.94 30.76
CA PHE A 543 -22.48 12.57 29.66
C PHE A 543 -21.40 13.60 30.16
N VAL A 544 -20.13 13.39 29.77
CA VAL A 544 -18.97 14.29 29.43
C VAL A 544 -18.81 15.64 30.17
N SER A 545 -17.84 15.82 31.11
CA SER A 545 -16.39 16.16 30.99
C SER A 545 -16.05 17.64 30.71
N GLU A 546 -15.52 18.36 31.70
CA GLU A 546 -14.19 19.02 31.63
C GLU A 546 -13.72 19.51 33.02
N HIS A 547 -12.41 19.34 33.27
CA HIS A 547 -11.68 19.57 34.52
C HIS A 547 -11.03 20.96 34.55
N VAL A 548 -11.10 21.67 35.68
CA VAL A 548 -9.99 22.51 36.18
C VAL A 548 -9.91 22.36 37.70
N HIS A 549 -8.83 21.78 38.20
CA HIS A 549 -8.48 21.70 39.62
C HIS A 549 -7.32 22.65 39.91
N ILE A 550 -7.54 23.49 40.92
CA ILE A 550 -6.57 24.34 41.61
C ILE A 550 -5.73 23.47 42.57
N PHE A 551 -4.42 23.71 42.64
CA PHE A 551 -3.53 23.14 43.66
C PHE A 551 -3.12 24.21 44.69
N VAL A 552 -2.97 23.70 45.91
CA VAL A 552 -2.90 24.37 47.22
C VAL A 552 -1.51 24.95 47.53
N THR A 553 -1.51 26.02 48.32
CA THR A 553 -0.37 26.76 48.88
C THR A 553 0.39 26.03 49.99
N VAL A 554 1.72 26.24 50.06
CA VAL A 554 2.52 26.09 51.29
C VAL A 554 3.43 27.32 51.43
N SER A 555 3.37 27.93 52.61
CA SER A 555 4.01 29.18 53.03
C SER A 555 5.47 29.00 53.45
N LEU A 556 6.37 29.94 53.14
CA LEU A 556 7.54 30.32 53.97
C LEU A 556 7.97 31.78 53.66
N LEU A 557 8.57 32.40 54.69
CA LEU A 557 8.80 33.82 55.02
C LEU A 557 9.55 34.76 54.04
N PRO A 558 9.55 36.10 54.27
CA PRO A 558 9.95 37.14 53.32
C PRO A 558 11.33 37.76 53.58
N ILE A 559 12.06 38.17 52.53
CA ILE A 559 13.19 39.11 52.64
C ILE A 559 13.19 40.09 51.46
N LYS A 560 13.20 41.38 51.78
CA LYS A 560 13.34 42.55 50.88
C LYS A 560 14.72 42.57 50.22
N PHE A 561 14.81 42.92 48.94
CA PHE A 561 15.91 43.74 48.42
C PHE A 561 15.44 44.63 47.26
N ARG A 562 16.19 45.71 47.06
CA ARG A 562 15.82 47.04 46.60
C ARG A 562 16.51 47.31 45.26
N VAL A 563 15.76 47.89 44.30
CA VAL A 563 16.13 48.92 43.30
C VAL A 563 17.43 48.72 42.49
N TYR A 564 17.34 48.75 41.15
CA TYR A 564 17.91 49.84 40.33
C TYR A 564 17.37 49.82 38.88
N ASP A 565 17.04 51.02 38.42
CA ASP A 565 16.61 51.41 37.08
C ASP A 565 17.62 51.07 35.99
N THR A 566 17.15 50.84 34.76
CA THR A 566 17.68 51.53 33.58
C THR A 566 16.69 51.48 32.42
N LEU A 567 16.57 52.64 31.79
CA LEU A 567 15.61 53.10 30.80
C LEU A 567 15.82 52.47 29.41
N LEU A 568 14.74 52.26 28.65
CA LEU A 568 14.43 52.92 27.36
C LEU A 568 13.30 52.19 26.58
N HIS A 569 12.16 52.87 26.49
CA HIS A 569 11.11 52.73 25.45
C HIS A 569 11.58 53.53 24.19
N PRO A 570 10.89 53.59 23.01
CA PRO A 570 9.64 52.92 22.61
C PRO A 570 9.55 52.43 21.13
N ASP A 571 8.46 51.70 20.84
CA ASP A 571 7.56 51.89 19.68
C ASP A 571 7.81 51.32 18.25
N ILE A 572 6.72 50.68 17.76
CA ILE A 572 6.05 50.84 16.44
C ILE A 572 6.25 49.79 15.32
N LEU A 573 5.15 49.05 15.10
CA LEU A 573 4.42 48.68 13.86
C LEU A 573 5.13 47.90 12.73
N LEU A 574 4.66 46.65 12.52
CA LEU A 574 4.74 45.93 11.24
C LEU A 574 3.38 45.99 10.51
N ARG A 575 3.39 46.65 9.34
CA ARG A 575 2.43 46.51 8.24
C ARG A 575 3.08 45.69 7.12
N SER A 576 2.27 44.87 6.46
CA SER A 576 2.51 44.17 5.17
C SER A 576 3.05 45.08 4.06
N PRO A 577 3.58 44.55 2.93
CA PRO A 577 2.68 44.38 1.77
C PRO A 577 3.03 43.27 0.73
N PHE A 578 1.97 42.80 0.08
CA PHE A 578 1.71 42.53 -1.36
C PHE A 578 2.74 41.93 -2.35
N ASN A 579 2.19 40.95 -3.08
CA ASN A 579 2.59 40.36 -4.37
C ASN A 579 2.52 41.33 -5.56
N LEU A 580 3.38 41.11 -6.56
CA LEU A 580 3.12 41.28 -8.00
C LEU A 580 4.28 40.66 -8.80
N ASN A 581 4.02 39.71 -9.70
CA ASN A 581 4.93 39.51 -10.84
C ASN A 581 4.23 38.93 -12.08
N ARG A 582 4.37 39.65 -13.18
CA ARG A 582 4.02 39.25 -14.55
C ARG A 582 4.92 40.05 -15.48
N GLN A 583 5.79 39.40 -16.26
CA GLN A 583 6.00 39.70 -17.69
C GLN A 583 6.99 38.74 -18.36
N ARG A 584 6.67 38.43 -19.62
CA ARG A 584 7.45 37.67 -20.61
C ARG A 584 8.44 38.60 -21.33
N TYR A 585 9.56 38.09 -21.84
CA TYR A 585 10.12 38.47 -23.16
C TYR A 585 11.01 37.35 -23.75
N LYS A 586 10.99 37.23 -25.08
CA LYS A 586 11.73 36.31 -25.95
C LYS A 586 13.05 36.96 -26.44
N GLY A 587 14.08 36.17 -26.79
CA GLY A 587 15.14 36.58 -27.74
C GLY A 587 16.55 35.94 -27.53
N ASN A 588 16.94 35.04 -28.43
CA ASN A 588 18.25 34.36 -28.65
C ASN A 588 19.40 35.32 -29.12
N PRO A 589 20.61 34.86 -29.56
CA PRO A 589 21.64 33.96 -28.98
C PRO A 589 23.12 34.48 -29.14
N LEU A 590 24.11 33.66 -28.75
CA LEU A 590 25.53 33.56 -29.21
C LEU A 590 26.70 34.12 -28.36
N ARG A 591 27.80 33.31 -28.38
CA ARG A 591 29.21 33.49 -27.96
C ARG A 591 29.42 33.39 -26.44
N GLY A 592 30.15 32.40 -25.89
CA GLY A 592 31.38 31.75 -26.34
C GLY A 592 32.55 32.40 -25.59
N LEU A 593 33.22 31.66 -24.68
CA LEU A 593 34.64 31.79 -24.30
C LEU A 593 34.97 30.97 -23.02
N SER A 594 36.08 30.23 -23.12
CA SER A 594 37.08 29.92 -22.08
C SER A 594 36.69 28.99 -20.93
N SER A 595 37.11 27.71 -20.93
CA SER A 595 38.45 27.23 -20.52
C SER A 595 38.77 27.47 -19.03
N ALA A 596 38.60 26.43 -18.20
CA ALA A 596 39.41 26.12 -17.01
C ALA A 596 38.93 24.79 -16.37
N MET A 597 39.56 23.68 -16.75
CA MET A 597 39.54 22.40 -16.02
C MET A 597 40.99 21.90 -15.93
N LEU A 598 41.32 21.21 -14.82
CA LEU A 598 42.66 20.83 -14.30
C LEU A 598 43.29 21.94 -13.43
N ALA A 599 43.71 21.74 -12.17
CA ALA A 599 43.95 20.58 -11.32
C ALA A 599 43.67 21.00 -9.85
N VAL A 600 43.44 20.13 -8.87
CA VAL A 600 44.45 19.42 -8.06
C VAL A 600 43.69 18.68 -6.95
N ALA A 601 44.01 17.41 -6.69
CA ALA A 601 44.33 16.90 -5.35
C ALA A 601 44.33 15.35 -5.31
N MET A 602 45.52 14.77 -5.21
CA MET A 602 45.74 13.48 -4.56
C MET A 602 47.14 13.43 -3.96
N LEU A 603 47.21 12.78 -2.80
CA LEU A 603 48.30 12.53 -1.84
C LEU A 603 48.40 13.56 -0.70
N ALA A 604 48.07 13.25 0.56
CA ALA A 604 47.54 12.03 1.18
C ALA A 604 46.93 12.38 2.56
N ILE A 605 45.68 11.96 2.81
CA ILE A 605 44.98 11.60 4.06
C ILE A 605 43.65 10.96 3.63
#